data_AF-A0A5D4RG78-F1
#
_entry.id   AF-A0A5D4RG78-F1
#
_cell.length_a   1.000
_cell.length_b   1.000
_cell.length_c   1.000
_cell.angle_alpha   90.00
_cell.angle_beta   90.00
_cell.angle_gamma   90.00
#
_symmetry.space_group_name_H-M   'P 1'
#
loop_
_entity.id
_entity.type
_entity.pdbx_description
1 polymer ?
#
loop_
_entity_poly.entity_id
_entity_poly.type
_entity_poly.pdbx_seq_one_letter_code
_entity_poly.pdbx_strand_id
1 'polypeptide(L)'
;MNKKLMISILLAICVFFIWFFKVENDYKEKELEEAAFRTFFEQVKKDSEITEAYRQGKQSKEVFELSKENVITTFELLTMNYRALKMDDTDRYHDILQLFPQYWQLTSHKDVTNAQRQNIDYILSEFERINEEVKIEATNKKIFYYKIR
;
A
#
# COMPACT_ATOMS: atom_id res chain seq x y z
N MET A 1 35.51 19.66 -34.38
CA MET A 1 34.88 19.63 -33.04
C MET A 1 35.98 19.47 -31.99
N ASN A 2 36.03 20.32 -30.97
CA ASN A 2 37.09 20.30 -29.95
C ASN A 2 36.95 19.03 -29.07
N LYS A 3 38.02 18.27 -28.83
CA LYS A 3 37.96 17.01 -28.05
C LYS A 3 37.34 17.22 -26.66
N LYS A 4 37.59 18.37 -26.05
CA LYS A 4 36.97 18.77 -24.77
C LYS A 4 35.45 18.92 -24.87
N LEU A 5 34.95 19.53 -25.95
CA LEU A 5 33.52 19.68 -26.20
C LEU A 5 32.83 18.32 -26.40
N MET A 6 33.47 17.41 -27.14
CA MET A 6 32.96 16.05 -27.33
C MET A 6 32.83 15.29 -26.00
N ILE A 7 33.84 15.36 -25.14
CA ILE A 7 33.82 14.73 -23.81
C ILE A 7 32.73 15.33 -22.93
N SER A 8 32.58 16.66 -22.92
CA SER A 8 31.51 17.33 -22.17
C SER A 8 30.10 16.92 -22.62
N ILE A 9 29.88 16.81 -23.94
CA ILE A 9 28.60 16.34 -24.48
C ILE A 9 28.33 14.89 -24.06
N LEU A 10 29.35 14.02 -24.15
CA LEU A 10 29.21 12.61 -23.79
C LEU A 10 28.90 12.43 -22.30
N LEU A 11 29.56 13.20 -21.43
CA LEU A 11 29.26 13.21 -20.00
C LEU A 11 27.86 13.71 -19.69
N ALA A 12 27.40 14.78 -20.35
CA ALA A 12 26.04 15.29 -20.17
C ALA A 12 24.98 14.24 -20.55
N ILE A 13 25.21 13.52 -21.66
CA ILE A 13 24.35 12.42 -22.10
C ILE A 13 24.35 11.28 -21.07
N CYS A 14 25.50 10.86 -20.57
CA CYS A 14 25.59 9.81 -19.55
C CYS A 14 24.85 10.19 -18.26
N VAL A 15 25.04 11.43 -17.77
CA VAL A 15 24.34 11.93 -16.58
C VAL A 15 22.83 11.95 -16.79
N PHE A 16 22.37 12.39 -17.96
CA PHE A 16 20.95 12.38 -18.31
C PHE A 16 20.38 10.96 -18.28
N PHE A 17 21.04 9.97 -18.89
CA PHE A 17 20.57 8.59 -18.89
C PHE A 17 20.54 7.97 -17.49
N ILE A 18 21.57 8.19 -16.68
CA ILE A 18 21.60 7.70 -15.28
C ILE A 18 20.42 8.29 -14.51
N TRP A 19 20.20 9.60 -14.64
CA TRP A 19 19.08 10.27 -14.00
C TRP A 19 17.72 9.75 -14.51
N PHE A 20 17.56 9.56 -15.83
CA PHE A 20 16.34 9.04 -16.43
C PHE A 20 16.01 7.63 -15.94
N PHE A 21 16.98 6.71 -15.93
CA PHE A 21 16.79 5.35 -15.41
C PHE A 21 16.42 5.35 -13.93
N LYS A 22 16.99 6.26 -13.14
CA LYS A 22 16.59 6.43 -11.75
C LYS A 22 15.12 6.84 -11.64
N VAL A 23 14.68 7.84 -12.40
CA VAL A 23 13.26 8.25 -12.37
C VAL A 23 12.33 7.12 -12.81
N GLU A 24 12.70 6.36 -13.84
CA GLU A 24 11.91 5.20 -14.28
C GLU A 24 11.80 4.13 -13.19
N ASN A 25 12.89 3.84 -12.48
CA ASN A 25 12.90 2.88 -11.38
C ASN A 25 12.04 3.37 -10.21
N ASP A 26 12.23 4.62 -9.77
CA ASP A 26 11.44 5.23 -8.70
C ASP A 26 9.93 5.24 -9.04
N TYR A 27 9.58 5.42 -10.32
CA TYR A 27 8.19 5.35 -10.78
C TYR A 27 7.62 3.93 -10.65
N LYS A 28 8.35 2.91 -11.13
CA LYS A 28 7.90 1.50 -11.05
C LYS A 28 7.78 1.02 -9.62
N GLU A 29 8.70 1.41 -8.74
CA GLU A 29 8.63 1.10 -7.30
C GLU A 29 7.35 1.68 -6.69
N LYS A 30 6.99 2.92 -7.02
CA LYS A 30 5.75 3.54 -6.54
C LYS A 30 4.48 2.95 -7.13
N GLU A 31 4.51 2.46 -8.37
CA GLU A 31 3.39 1.74 -8.96
C GLU A 31 3.16 0.39 -8.24
N LEU A 32 4.23 -0.31 -7.88
CA LEU A 32 4.15 -1.56 -7.11
C LEU A 32 3.70 -1.31 -5.67
N GLU A 33 4.17 -0.23 -5.03
CA GLU A 33 3.68 0.22 -3.72
C GLU A 33 2.16 0.40 -3.72
N GLU A 34 1.66 1.23 -4.63
CA GLU A 34 0.25 1.55 -4.72
C GLU A 34 -0.59 0.30 -4.97
N ALA A 35 -0.14 -0.59 -5.84
CA ALA A 35 -0.83 -1.85 -6.10
C ALA A 35 -0.90 -2.76 -4.85
N ALA A 36 0.19 -2.83 -4.08
CA ALA A 36 0.25 -3.63 -2.86
C ALA A 36 -0.68 -3.08 -1.77
N PHE A 37 -0.61 -1.77 -1.49
CA PHE A 37 -1.49 -1.11 -0.52
C PHE A 37 -2.95 -1.23 -0.94
N ARG A 38 -3.28 -0.91 -2.20
CA ARG A 38 -4.65 -1.03 -2.73
C ARG A 38 -5.22 -2.43 -2.53
N THR A 39 -4.46 -3.46 -2.88
CA THR A 39 -4.89 -4.87 -2.73
C THR A 39 -5.19 -5.21 -1.27
N PHE A 40 -4.32 -4.81 -0.36
CA PHE A 40 -4.51 -5.00 1.08
C PHE A 40 -5.78 -4.29 1.58
N PHE A 41 -5.96 -3.00 1.24
CA PHE A 41 -7.11 -2.24 1.72
C PHE A 41 -8.45 -2.71 1.14
N GLU A 42 -8.48 -3.10 -0.14
CA GLU A 42 -9.67 -3.71 -0.72
C GLU A 42 -10.05 -5.00 0.03
N GLN A 43 -9.06 -5.78 0.46
CA GLN A 43 -9.30 -7.00 1.22
C GLN A 43 -9.77 -6.70 2.65
N VAL A 44 -9.20 -5.71 3.31
CA VAL A 44 -9.67 -5.24 4.63
C VAL A 44 -11.11 -4.73 4.56
N LYS A 45 -11.47 -3.97 3.52
CA LYS A 45 -12.84 -3.49 3.33
C LYS A 45 -13.83 -4.65 3.19
N LYS A 46 -13.54 -5.60 2.30
CA LYS A 46 -14.36 -6.81 2.11
C LYS A 46 -14.50 -7.59 3.41
N ASP A 47 -13.42 -7.71 4.17
CA ASP A 47 -13.43 -8.42 5.43
C ASP A 47 -14.24 -7.71 6.52
N SER A 48 -14.19 -6.39 6.59
CA SER A 48 -15.05 -5.60 7.47
C SER A 48 -16.54 -5.85 7.17
N GLU A 49 -16.92 -5.80 5.89
CA GLU A 49 -18.30 -6.06 5.43
C GLU A 49 -18.75 -7.49 5.77
N ILE A 50 -17.91 -8.49 5.50
CA ILE A 50 -18.16 -9.90 5.82
C ILE A 50 -18.26 -10.12 7.33
N THR A 51 -17.37 -9.49 8.10
CA THR A 51 -17.35 -9.57 9.56
C THR A 51 -18.66 -9.05 10.11
N GLU A 52 -19.11 -7.88 9.70
CA GLU A 52 -20.37 -7.30 10.20
C GLU A 52 -21.59 -8.14 9.77
N ALA A 53 -21.60 -8.67 8.55
CA ALA A 53 -22.64 -9.60 8.11
C ALA A 53 -22.65 -10.90 8.95
N TYR A 54 -21.49 -11.43 9.33
CA TYR A 54 -21.37 -12.59 10.22
C TYR A 54 -21.91 -12.29 11.62
N ARG A 55 -21.62 -11.10 12.18
CA ARG A 55 -22.17 -10.66 13.48
C ARG A 55 -23.70 -10.58 13.46
N GLN A 56 -24.27 -10.16 12.34
CA GLN A 56 -25.72 -10.06 12.12
C GLN A 56 -26.38 -11.42 11.78
N GLY A 57 -25.61 -12.50 11.68
CA GLY A 57 -26.11 -13.83 11.31
C GLY A 57 -26.48 -13.97 9.83
N LYS A 58 -26.03 -13.04 8.97
CA LYS A 58 -26.29 -13.03 7.52
C LYS A 58 -25.23 -13.79 6.72
N GLN A 59 -24.08 -14.06 7.34
CA GLN A 59 -22.96 -14.75 6.71
C GLN A 59 -22.64 -16.06 7.45
N SER A 60 -22.15 -17.08 6.73
CA SER A 60 -21.69 -18.33 7.34
C SER A 60 -20.35 -18.14 8.05
N LYS A 61 -20.07 -19.01 9.03
CA LYS A 61 -18.75 -19.07 9.68
C LYS A 61 -17.63 -19.32 8.67
N GLU A 62 -17.85 -20.22 7.71
CA GLU A 62 -16.85 -20.56 6.70
C GLU A 62 -16.39 -19.35 5.87
N VAL A 63 -17.33 -18.52 5.41
CA VAL A 63 -16.96 -17.31 4.65
C VAL A 63 -16.28 -16.27 5.54
N PHE A 64 -16.68 -16.18 6.81
CA PHE A 64 -15.98 -15.35 7.79
C PHE A 64 -14.52 -15.79 7.97
N GLU A 65 -14.25 -17.08 8.22
CA GLU A 65 -12.88 -17.58 8.40
C GLU A 65 -12.05 -17.42 7.11
N LEU A 66 -12.62 -17.71 5.94
CA LEU A 66 -11.92 -17.50 4.66
C LEU A 66 -11.56 -16.03 4.42
N SER A 67 -12.45 -15.12 4.82
CA SER A 67 -12.18 -13.68 4.76
C SER A 67 -10.98 -13.29 5.64
N LYS A 68 -10.89 -13.87 6.83
CA LYS A 68 -9.77 -13.68 7.77
C LYS A 68 -8.45 -14.19 7.20
N GLU A 69 -8.46 -15.37 6.59
CA GLU A 69 -7.29 -15.90 5.87
C GLU A 69 -6.82 -14.96 4.76
N ASN A 70 -7.74 -14.48 3.91
CA ASN A 70 -7.41 -13.57 2.82
C ASN A 70 -6.80 -12.24 3.30
N VAL A 71 -7.31 -11.68 4.41
CA VAL A 71 -6.74 -10.46 5.00
C VAL A 71 -5.32 -10.70 5.52
N ILE A 72 -5.05 -11.81 6.21
CA ILE A 72 -3.68 -12.15 6.62
C ILE A 72 -2.78 -12.31 5.40
N THR A 73 -3.21 -13.08 4.40
CA THR A 73 -2.39 -13.32 3.19
C THR A 73 -2.04 -12.01 2.48
N THR A 74 -3.00 -11.09 2.34
CA THR A 74 -2.72 -9.79 1.72
C THR A 74 -1.83 -8.88 2.57
N PHE A 75 -1.91 -8.97 3.90
CA PHE A 75 -0.97 -8.29 4.80
C PHE A 75 0.46 -8.85 4.71
N GLU A 76 0.61 -10.16 4.62
CA GLU A 76 1.90 -10.82 4.41
C GLU A 76 2.50 -10.43 3.05
N LEU A 77 1.68 -10.37 1.99
CA LEU A 77 2.10 -9.90 0.67
C LEU A 77 2.53 -8.43 0.70
N LEU A 78 1.80 -7.55 1.41
CA LEU A 78 2.21 -6.16 1.63
C LEU A 78 3.58 -6.10 2.32
N THR A 79 3.78 -6.90 3.36
CA THR A 79 5.05 -7.01 4.09
C THR A 79 6.19 -7.51 3.21
N MET A 80 5.94 -8.51 2.37
CA MET A 80 6.93 -9.04 1.43
C MET A 80 7.31 -7.99 0.38
N ASN A 81 6.33 -7.29 -0.19
CA ASN A 81 6.56 -6.21 -1.14
C ASN A 81 7.36 -5.07 -0.49
N TYR A 82 7.02 -4.68 0.74
CA TYR A 82 7.75 -3.67 1.51
C TYR A 82 9.24 -4.02 1.62
N ARG A 83 9.55 -5.26 2.02
CA ARG A 83 10.93 -5.73 2.15
C ARG A 83 11.65 -5.83 0.81
N ALA A 84 10.96 -6.30 -0.24
CA ALA A 84 11.55 -6.46 -1.57
C ALA A 84 11.89 -5.11 -2.22
N LEU A 85 11.02 -4.11 -2.03
CA LEU A 85 11.17 -2.76 -2.55
C LEU A 85 12.08 -1.87 -1.68
N LYS A 86 12.65 -2.39 -0.58
CA LYS A 86 13.50 -1.65 0.38
C LYS A 86 12.87 -0.32 0.77
N MET A 87 11.59 -0.36 1.11
CA MET A 87 10.80 0.83 1.40
C MET A 87 11.05 1.33 2.81
N ASP A 88 12.30 1.25 3.26
CA ASP A 88 12.75 1.12 4.65
C ASP A 88 12.31 2.28 5.58
N ASP A 89 11.65 3.30 5.04
CA ASP A 89 11.25 4.55 5.70
C ASP A 89 9.89 5.11 5.24
N THR A 90 8.94 4.28 4.77
CA THR A 90 7.57 4.82 4.57
C THR A 90 6.83 4.88 5.90
N ASP A 91 6.57 6.08 6.41
CA ASP A 91 5.73 6.32 7.61
C ASP A 91 4.39 5.55 7.51
N ARG A 92 3.85 5.47 6.29
CA ARG A 92 2.60 4.77 5.99
C ARG A 92 2.64 3.27 6.26
N TYR A 93 3.72 2.56 5.94
CA TYR A 93 3.79 1.14 6.28
C TYR A 93 3.93 0.93 7.78
N HIS A 94 4.65 1.81 8.47
CA HIS A 94 4.75 1.79 9.92
C HIS A 94 3.39 2.02 10.59
N ASP A 95 2.58 2.93 10.08
CA ASP A 95 1.19 3.12 10.52
C ASP A 95 0.38 1.82 10.36
N ILE A 96 0.52 1.13 9.23
CA ILE A 96 -0.16 -0.15 9.01
C ILE A 96 0.31 -1.23 9.99
N LEU A 97 1.61 -1.32 10.29
CA LEU A 97 2.13 -2.27 11.28
C LEU A 97 1.58 -2.03 12.69
N GLN A 98 1.22 -0.79 13.02
CA GLN A 98 0.63 -0.44 14.31
C GLN A 98 -0.88 -0.69 14.36
N LEU A 99 -1.59 -0.37 13.26
CA LEU A 99 -3.04 -0.43 13.19
C LEU A 99 -3.56 -1.84 12.91
N PHE A 100 -2.89 -2.62 12.05
CA PHE A 100 -3.38 -3.93 11.63
C PHE A 100 -3.55 -4.96 12.75
N PRO A 101 -2.62 -5.09 13.73
CA PRO A 101 -2.83 -6.00 14.87
C PRO A 101 -4.07 -5.66 15.69
N GLN A 102 -4.38 -4.37 15.83
CA GLN A 102 -5.57 -3.90 16.55
C GLN A 102 -6.84 -4.24 15.76
N TYR A 103 -6.84 -3.96 14.45
CA TYR A 103 -7.91 -4.37 13.55
C TYR A 103 -8.18 -5.88 13.64
N TRP A 104 -7.13 -6.68 13.55
CA TRP A 104 -7.21 -8.13 13.62
C TRP A 104 -7.84 -8.59 14.93
N GLN A 105 -7.34 -8.11 16.07
CA GLN A 105 -7.86 -8.48 17.38
C GLN A 105 -9.36 -8.17 17.53
N LEU A 106 -9.80 -7.02 17.01
CA LEU A 106 -11.19 -6.55 17.13
C LEU A 106 -12.14 -7.26 16.17
N THR A 107 -11.65 -7.75 15.02
CA THR A 107 -12.51 -8.32 13.98
C THR A 107 -12.48 -9.83 13.89
N SER A 108 -11.52 -10.50 14.56
CA SER A 108 -11.42 -11.97 14.61
C SER A 108 -12.46 -12.64 15.52
N HIS A 109 -13.31 -11.86 16.20
CA HIS A 109 -14.32 -12.37 17.11
C HIS A 109 -15.72 -11.90 16.69
N LYS A 110 -16.72 -12.78 16.93
CA LYS A 110 -18.12 -12.49 16.63
C LYS A 110 -18.65 -11.33 17.48
N ASP A 111 -18.37 -11.33 18.77
CA ASP A 111 -18.95 -10.37 19.71
C ASP A 111 -18.01 -9.20 19.95
N VAL A 112 -18.52 -7.99 19.73
CA VAL A 112 -17.82 -6.73 20.02
C VAL A 112 -18.76 -5.74 20.70
N THR A 113 -18.23 -5.02 21.68
CA THR A 113 -18.90 -3.91 22.34
C THR A 113 -19.05 -2.72 21.38
N ASN A 114 -19.94 -1.78 21.70
CA ASN A 114 -20.09 -0.55 20.91
C ASN A 114 -18.80 0.28 20.86
N ALA A 115 -18.03 0.32 21.94
CA ALA A 115 -16.74 1.00 21.97
C ALA A 115 -15.73 0.32 21.02
N GLN A 116 -15.71 -1.00 20.97
CA GLN A 116 -14.87 -1.75 20.02
C GLN A 116 -15.30 -1.51 18.56
N ARG A 117 -16.60 -1.35 18.28
CA ARG A 117 -17.06 -0.97 16.93
C ARG A 117 -16.55 0.41 16.52
N GLN A 118 -16.67 1.40 17.39
CA GLN A 118 -16.13 2.74 17.12
C GLN A 118 -14.62 2.71 16.85
N ASN A 119 -13.88 1.87 17.58
CA ASN A 119 -12.45 1.68 17.32
C ASN A 119 -12.19 1.00 15.96
N ILE A 120 -13.02 0.03 15.55
CA ILE A 120 -12.93 -0.56 14.21
C ILE A 120 -13.15 0.51 13.14
N ASP A 121 -14.21 1.31 13.28
CA ASP A 121 -14.54 2.37 12.31
C ASP A 121 -13.40 3.40 12.21
N TYR A 122 -12.79 3.78 13.34
CA TYR A 122 -11.62 4.63 13.37
C TYR A 122 -10.44 4.00 12.60
N ILE A 123 -10.09 2.75 12.89
CA ILE A 123 -8.97 2.07 12.22
C ILE A 123 -9.23 1.96 10.70
N LEU A 124 -10.46 1.65 10.30
CA LEU A 124 -10.85 1.63 8.89
C LEU A 124 -10.69 2.99 8.21
N SER A 125 -11.04 4.07 8.90
CA SER A 125 -10.84 5.44 8.39
C SER A 125 -9.36 5.80 8.22
N GLU A 126 -8.49 5.35 9.13
CA GLU A 126 -7.04 5.53 9.00
C GLU A 126 -6.46 4.72 7.83
N PHE A 127 -6.95 3.50 7.62
CA PHE A 127 -6.60 2.71 6.45
C PHE A 127 -7.00 3.39 5.14
N GLU A 128 -8.22 3.94 5.06
CA GLU A 128 -8.67 4.70 3.88
C GLU A 128 -7.82 5.94 3.65
N ARG A 129 -7.47 6.68 4.70
CA ARG A 129 -6.57 7.85 4.62
C ARG A 129 -5.21 7.45 4.05
N ILE A 130 -4.57 6.42 4.62
CA ILE A 130 -3.26 5.94 4.17
C ILE A 130 -3.31 5.49 2.71
N ASN A 131 -4.37 4.77 2.30
CA ASN A 131 -4.55 4.34 0.92
C ASN A 131 -4.59 5.52 -0.06
N GLU A 132 -5.34 6.57 0.27
CA GLU A 132 -5.46 7.72 -0.61
C GLU A 132 -4.14 8.51 -0.69
N GLU A 133 -3.37 8.59 0.40
CA GLU A 133 -2.04 9.22 0.39
C GLU A 133 -1.05 8.47 -0.51
N VAL A 134 -1.01 7.14 -0.44
CA VAL A 134 -0.19 6.31 -1.34
C VAL A 134 -0.60 6.54 -2.80
N LYS A 135 -1.91 6.53 -3.07
CA LYS A 135 -2.46 6.73 -4.41
C LYS A 135 -2.14 8.13 -4.98
N ILE A 136 -2.25 9.18 -4.17
CA ILE A 136 -1.91 10.55 -4.58
C ILE A 136 -0.42 10.65 -4.92
N GLU A 137 0.45 10.08 -4.10
CA GLU A 137 1.89 10.08 -4.39
C GLU A 137 2.22 9.32 -5.67
N ALA A 138 1.66 8.12 -5.85
CA ALA A 138 1.84 7.34 -7.07
C ALA A 138 1.35 8.11 -8.31
N THR A 139 0.21 8.80 -8.20
CA THR A 139 -0.32 9.67 -9.27
C THR A 139 0.63 10.82 -9.59
N ASN A 140 1.19 11.48 -8.58
CA ASN A 140 2.15 12.57 -8.78
C ASN A 140 3.44 12.08 -9.45
N LYS A 141 3.94 10.91 -9.04
CA LYS A 141 5.12 10.26 -9.64
C LYS A 141 4.87 9.87 -11.10
N LYS A 142 3.67 9.35 -11.39
CA LYS A 142 3.22 9.05 -12.76
C LYS A 142 3.23 10.29 -13.64
N ILE A 143 2.60 11.38 -13.18
CA ILE A 143 2.56 12.65 -13.91
C ILE A 143 3.97 13.17 -14.19
N PHE A 144 4.87 13.10 -13.20
CA PHE A 144 6.26 13.51 -13.37
C PHE A 144 6.99 12.67 -14.42
N TYR A 145 6.92 11.33 -14.33
CA TYR A 145 7.56 10.41 -15.27
C TYR A 145 7.13 10.67 -16.72
N TYR A 146 5.84 10.86 -16.98
CA TYR A 146 5.35 11.14 -18.34
C TYR A 146 5.68 12.53 -18.87
N LYS A 147 6.01 13.51 -18.00
CA LYS A 147 6.45 14.85 -18.43
C LYS A 147 7.89 14.87 -18.93
N ILE A 148 8.73 13.95 -18.46
CA ILE A 148 10.16 13.91 -18.76
C ILE A 148 10.54 12.85 -19.80
N ARG A 149 9.56 12.02 -20.21
CA ARG A 149 9.67 11.01 -21.25
C ARG A 149 9.32 11.61 -22.61
#